data_AF-A0A7K3CRZ5-F1
#
_entry.id   AF-A0A7K3CRZ5-F1
#
_cell.length_a   1.000
_cell.length_b   1.000
_cell.length_c   1.000
_cell.angle_alpha   90.00
_cell.angle_beta   90.00
_cell.angle_gamma   90.00
#
_symmetry.space_group_name_H-M   'P 1'
#
loop_
_entity.id
_entity.type
_entity.pdbx_description
1 polymer ?
#
loop_
_entity_poly.entity_id
_entity_poly.type
_entity_poly.pdbx_seq_one_letter_code
_entity_poly.pdbx_strand_id
1 'polypeptide(L)'
;MAPVAKDRLAALDAHWRAANYLAVGQIYLMDNALLTEPLRPEHIKPRLLGHWGTSPGLNFVHTHLNRVIQERDLDALCVWGPGHGGPAVLANSWLEGSYTQTYPDITRDAEGMAKLFRQFSFPGGVPSHVAPETPGSIHEGGELGYSLAHAYGAALDNPDLLVACVIGDGEAETGPLAASWHCNKFHDPAHDGAVLPILHLNGYKIANPTVLARLPEAELDALLKGYGHQPIYVAGDEPHEMHQAMAAAMDRALDRIRSIQEAARSADGAQGREPWPVIVLRTPKGWTGPAAVDGEPVENTWRAHQVPLSGVRENPDHLRLLEEWLRSYRPEELFDAEGRPSEQVVSCVPEGERRLGATPHANGGRLTRRLPVPPLEHFAVTVDKPGTTLHEPTRIAGALLAQVMADTAQRRDFRVVGPDETESNRLGALYDVTSKVWQERTLDTDEHLARDGRVMEVLSEHLCQGWLEGYTLTGRHGLFSCYEAFVHIVDSMVNQHIKWLKTS
;
A
#
# COMPACT_ATOMS: atom_id res chain seq x y z
N MET A 1 -20.19 18.96 1.01
CA MET A 1 -20.81 17.65 0.72
C MET A 1 -21.89 17.38 1.75
N ALA A 2 -22.99 16.75 1.34
CA ALA A 2 -24.02 16.30 2.28
C ALA A 2 -23.49 15.11 3.11
N PRO A 3 -23.94 14.92 4.36
CA PRO A 3 -23.58 13.76 5.16
C PRO A 3 -23.94 12.46 4.44
N VAL A 4 -23.14 11.41 4.66
CA VAL A 4 -23.48 10.06 4.17
C VAL A 4 -24.80 9.64 4.79
N ALA A 5 -25.70 9.08 3.98
CA ALA A 5 -27.00 8.62 4.43
C ALA A 5 -26.87 7.56 5.54
N LYS A 6 -27.80 7.57 6.50
CA LYS A 6 -27.75 6.71 7.69
C LYS A 6 -27.58 5.23 7.36
N ASP A 7 -28.31 4.73 6.37
CA ASP A 7 -28.28 3.31 6.00
C ASP A 7 -26.92 2.91 5.38
N ARG A 8 -26.30 3.82 4.61
CA ARG A 8 -24.95 3.60 4.08
C ARG A 8 -23.90 3.59 5.18
N LEU A 9 -23.98 4.50 6.15
CA LEU A 9 -23.08 4.47 7.32
C LEU A 9 -23.20 3.17 8.10
N ALA A 10 -24.42 2.66 8.29
CA ALA A 10 -24.64 1.40 8.99
C ALA A 10 -23.99 0.22 8.26
N ALA A 11 -24.01 0.22 6.92
CA ALA A 11 -23.29 -0.77 6.12
C ALA A 11 -21.77 -0.66 6.25
N LEU A 12 -21.21 0.56 6.25
CA LEU A 12 -19.77 0.77 6.48
C LEU A 12 -19.36 0.27 7.87
N ASP A 13 -20.13 0.58 8.91
CA ASP A 13 -19.89 0.08 10.27
C ASP A 13 -19.96 -1.46 10.33
N ALA A 14 -20.97 -2.06 9.69
CA ALA A 14 -21.12 -3.52 9.63
C ALA A 14 -19.92 -4.18 8.94
N HIS A 15 -19.48 -3.66 7.79
CA HIS A 15 -18.29 -4.17 7.10
C HIS A 15 -17.03 -4.04 7.96
N TRP A 16 -16.82 -2.89 8.58
CA TRP A 16 -15.66 -2.65 9.43
C TRP A 16 -15.62 -3.57 10.66
N ARG A 17 -16.76 -3.75 11.33
CA ARG A 17 -16.90 -4.70 12.45
C ARG A 17 -16.68 -6.15 12.01
N ALA A 18 -17.17 -6.54 10.84
CA ALA A 18 -16.94 -7.88 10.30
C ALA A 18 -15.45 -8.12 10.03
N ALA A 19 -14.76 -7.16 9.42
CA ALA A 19 -13.32 -7.25 9.18
C ALA A 19 -12.52 -7.27 10.50
N ASN A 20 -12.93 -6.50 11.51
CA ASN A 20 -12.30 -6.52 12.83
C ASN A 20 -12.51 -7.88 13.52
N TYR A 21 -13.74 -8.41 13.52
CA TYR A 21 -14.05 -9.73 14.06
C TYR A 21 -13.18 -10.82 13.42
N LEU A 22 -13.09 -10.84 12.09
CA LEU A 22 -12.26 -11.79 11.36
C LEU A 22 -10.76 -11.62 11.67
N ALA A 23 -10.27 -10.40 11.89
CA ALA A 23 -8.89 -10.16 12.27
C ALA A 23 -8.57 -10.71 13.68
N VAL A 24 -9.47 -10.52 14.65
CA VAL A 24 -9.33 -11.14 15.98
C VAL A 24 -9.41 -12.66 15.88
N GLY A 25 -10.37 -13.20 15.13
CA GLY A 25 -10.52 -14.63 14.90
C GLY A 25 -9.24 -15.27 14.33
N GLN A 26 -8.61 -14.63 13.34
CA GLN A 26 -7.32 -15.06 12.79
C GLN A 26 -6.20 -15.09 13.83
N ILE A 27 -6.15 -14.14 14.78
CA ILE A 27 -5.07 -14.09 15.78
C ILE A 27 -5.27 -15.18 16.85
N TYR A 28 -6.52 -15.42 17.29
CA TYR A 28 -6.78 -16.21 18.49
C TYR A 28 -7.37 -17.60 18.23
N LEU A 29 -8.25 -17.77 17.25
CA LEU A 29 -9.10 -18.95 17.14
C LEU A 29 -8.52 -19.99 16.18
N MET A 30 -8.67 -21.27 16.53
CA MET A 30 -8.45 -22.42 15.64
C MET A 30 -9.70 -23.27 15.44
N ASP A 31 -10.79 -22.95 16.15
CA ASP A 31 -12.10 -23.59 16.09
C ASP A 31 -13.18 -22.62 16.66
N ASN A 32 -14.47 -22.95 16.52
CA ASN A 32 -15.62 -22.15 16.97
C ASN A 32 -15.66 -20.73 16.38
N ALA A 33 -15.44 -20.62 15.07
CA ALA A 33 -15.29 -19.35 14.36
C ALA A 33 -16.50 -18.40 14.44
N LEU A 34 -17.71 -18.90 14.73
CA LEU A 34 -18.95 -18.11 14.85
C LEU A 34 -19.42 -17.91 16.30
N LEU A 35 -18.67 -18.39 17.30
CA LEU A 35 -19.06 -18.32 18.72
C LEU A 35 -20.45 -18.93 19.03
N THR A 36 -20.79 -20.03 18.34
CA THR A 36 -22.07 -20.77 18.52
C THR A 36 -22.17 -21.42 19.90
N GLU A 37 -21.03 -21.62 20.56
CA GLU A 37 -20.90 -22.07 21.95
C GLU A 37 -19.93 -21.16 22.71
N PRO A 38 -19.98 -21.12 24.06
CA PRO A 38 -19.00 -20.39 24.86
C PRO A 38 -17.56 -20.81 24.54
N LEU A 39 -16.62 -19.86 24.59
CA LEU A 39 -15.23 -20.16 24.27
C LEU A 39 -14.64 -21.14 25.28
N ARG A 40 -13.88 -22.11 24.76
CA ARG A 40 -13.09 -23.06 25.55
C ARG A 40 -11.61 -22.97 25.18
N PRO A 41 -10.68 -23.36 26.08
CA PRO A 41 -9.24 -23.36 25.78
C PRO A 41 -8.86 -24.10 24.49
N GLU A 42 -9.60 -25.14 24.11
CA GLU A 42 -9.33 -25.94 22.90
C GLU A 42 -9.60 -25.16 21.61
N HIS A 43 -10.49 -24.17 21.65
CA HIS A 43 -10.77 -23.30 20.50
C HIS A 43 -9.65 -22.27 20.25
N ILE A 44 -8.78 -22.03 21.23
CA ILE A 44 -7.71 -21.03 21.16
C ILE A 44 -6.43 -21.66 20.60
N LYS A 45 -5.74 -20.95 19.71
CA LYS A 45 -4.44 -21.38 19.19
C LYS A 45 -3.44 -21.62 20.33
N PRO A 46 -2.63 -22.70 20.27
CA PRO A 46 -1.59 -22.96 21.28
C PRO A 46 -0.49 -21.89 21.31
N ARG A 47 -0.28 -21.18 20.20
CA ARG A 47 0.65 -20.06 20.09
C ARG A 47 -0.07 -18.90 19.41
N LEU A 48 -0.16 -17.77 20.11
CA LEU A 48 -0.75 -16.55 19.59
C LEU A 48 0.32 -15.77 18.84
N LEU A 49 0.11 -15.57 17.54
CA LEU A 49 1.00 -14.83 16.64
C LEU A 49 0.14 -13.91 15.78
N GLY A 50 0.60 -12.68 15.57
CA GLY A 50 -0.13 -11.66 14.81
C GLY A 50 -0.06 -10.29 15.47
N HIS A 51 -0.64 -9.29 14.78
CA HIS A 51 -0.65 -7.91 15.25
C HIS A 51 -2.06 -7.34 15.20
N TRP A 52 -2.59 -6.98 16.36
CA TRP A 52 -3.88 -6.30 16.50
C TRP A 52 -3.75 -4.80 16.25
N GLY A 53 -2.71 -4.16 16.78
CA GLY A 53 -2.71 -2.71 17.01
C GLY A 53 -2.95 -1.83 15.78
N THR A 54 -2.53 -2.27 14.59
CA THR A 54 -2.77 -1.55 13.33
C THR A 54 -4.05 -2.00 12.62
N SER A 55 -4.46 -3.26 12.82
CA SER A 55 -5.53 -3.94 12.08
C SER A 55 -6.86 -3.16 12.02
N PRO A 56 -7.41 -2.61 13.11
CA PRO A 56 -8.69 -1.89 13.04
C PRO A 56 -8.61 -0.62 12.19
N GLY A 57 -7.50 0.12 12.24
CA GLY A 57 -7.28 1.28 11.38
C GLY A 57 -7.14 0.90 9.91
N LEU A 58 -6.46 -0.21 9.61
CA LEU A 58 -6.37 -0.73 8.23
C LEU A 58 -7.73 -1.18 7.70
N ASN A 59 -8.50 -1.92 8.49
CA ASN A 59 -9.87 -2.32 8.16
C ASN A 59 -10.77 -1.10 7.90
N PHE A 60 -10.61 -0.04 8.69
CA PHE A 60 -11.36 1.20 8.53
C PHE A 60 -11.04 1.87 7.18
N VAL A 61 -9.76 1.97 6.84
CA VAL A 61 -9.33 2.48 5.52
C VAL A 61 -9.87 1.60 4.40
N HIS A 62 -9.73 0.28 4.48
CA HIS A 62 -10.22 -0.66 3.46
C HIS A 62 -11.72 -0.49 3.22
N THR A 63 -12.51 -0.39 4.29
CA THR A 63 -13.97 -0.19 4.23
C THR A 63 -14.34 1.05 3.42
N HIS A 64 -13.65 2.17 3.67
CA HIS A 64 -13.92 3.42 2.96
C HIS A 64 -13.35 3.43 1.54
N LEU A 65 -12.25 2.71 1.28
CA LEU A 65 -11.76 2.48 -0.08
C LEU A 65 -12.79 1.70 -0.90
N ASN A 66 -13.33 0.61 -0.35
CA ASN A 66 -14.40 -0.17 -0.97
C ASN A 66 -15.58 0.73 -1.40
N ARG A 67 -16.04 1.61 -0.50
CA ARG A 67 -17.09 2.60 -0.82
C ARG A 67 -16.72 3.48 -2.01
N VAL A 68 -15.58 4.17 -1.97
CA VAL A 68 -15.25 5.15 -3.02
C VAL A 68 -14.93 4.49 -4.35
N ILE A 69 -14.37 3.28 -4.33
CA ILE A 69 -14.13 2.47 -5.53
C ILE A 69 -15.47 2.11 -6.18
N GLN A 70 -16.43 1.63 -5.39
CA GLN A 70 -17.76 1.27 -5.89
C GLN A 70 -18.54 2.49 -6.38
N GLU A 71 -18.57 3.58 -5.60
CA GLU A 71 -19.37 4.78 -5.93
C GLU A 71 -18.82 5.57 -7.12
N ARG A 72 -17.51 5.47 -7.40
CA ARG A 72 -16.84 6.25 -8.44
C ARG A 72 -16.28 5.40 -9.58
N ASP A 73 -16.48 4.08 -9.55
CA ASP A 73 -15.95 3.08 -10.51
C ASP A 73 -14.44 3.24 -10.77
N LEU A 74 -13.64 3.20 -9.70
CA LEU A 74 -12.20 3.48 -9.76
C LEU A 74 -11.38 2.21 -10.02
N ASP A 75 -10.37 2.32 -10.90
CA ASP A 75 -9.20 1.44 -10.83
C ASP A 75 -8.38 1.82 -9.60
N ALA A 76 -8.22 0.86 -8.69
CA ALA A 76 -7.53 1.10 -7.44
C ALA A 76 -6.55 -0.03 -7.07
N LEU A 77 -5.50 0.38 -6.38
CA LEU A 77 -4.52 -0.48 -5.71
C LEU A 77 -4.26 0.12 -4.33
N CYS A 78 -4.03 -0.74 -3.33
CA CYS A 78 -3.67 -0.28 -2.00
C CYS A 78 -2.32 -0.85 -1.57
N VAL A 79 -1.40 0.03 -1.18
CA VAL A 79 -0.13 -0.32 -0.55
C VAL A 79 -0.28 -0.20 0.96
N TRP A 80 -0.05 -1.31 1.66
CA TRP A 80 -0.22 -1.43 3.11
C TRP A 80 1.14 -1.34 3.82
N GLY A 81 1.61 -0.13 4.12
CA GLY A 81 2.90 0.10 4.77
C GLY A 81 3.04 -0.61 6.12
N PRO A 82 2.05 -0.55 7.04
CA PRO A 82 1.99 -1.38 8.25
C PRO A 82 1.68 -2.86 7.93
N GLY A 83 2.52 -3.50 7.11
CA GLY A 83 2.26 -4.83 6.54
C GLY A 83 2.16 -5.95 7.56
N HIS A 84 2.64 -5.74 8.79
CA HIS A 84 2.39 -6.63 9.92
C HIS A 84 0.89 -6.76 10.30
N GLY A 85 0.04 -5.87 9.78
CA GLY A 85 -1.43 -5.95 9.82
C GLY A 85 -2.04 -6.93 8.81
N GLY A 86 -1.36 -8.02 8.47
CA GLY A 86 -1.85 -9.08 7.56
C GLY A 86 -3.28 -9.56 7.82
N PRO A 87 -3.73 -9.76 9.08
CA PRO A 87 -5.11 -10.17 9.38
C PRO A 87 -6.17 -9.24 8.78
N ALA A 88 -5.91 -7.93 8.75
CA ALA A 88 -6.84 -6.95 8.21
C ALA A 88 -7.03 -7.15 6.70
N VAL A 89 -5.93 -7.26 5.95
CA VAL A 89 -6.00 -7.42 4.49
C VAL A 89 -6.59 -8.77 4.11
N LEU A 90 -6.20 -9.85 4.80
CA LEU A 90 -6.78 -11.19 4.62
C LEU A 90 -8.29 -11.21 4.91
N ALA A 91 -8.73 -10.60 6.02
CA ALA A 91 -10.15 -10.50 6.37
C ALA A 91 -10.96 -9.82 5.27
N ASN A 92 -10.50 -8.68 4.76
CA ASN A 92 -11.20 -7.96 3.71
C ASN A 92 -11.19 -8.73 2.38
N SER A 93 -10.07 -9.35 1.99
CA SER A 93 -10.00 -10.18 0.78
C SER A 93 -10.97 -11.36 0.82
N TRP A 94 -11.21 -11.93 2.00
CA TRP A 94 -12.20 -13.00 2.21
C TRP A 94 -13.64 -12.45 2.15
N LEU A 95 -13.92 -11.32 2.81
CA LEU A 95 -15.23 -10.67 2.75
C LEU A 95 -15.64 -10.33 1.31
N GLU A 96 -14.74 -9.73 0.54
CA GLU A 96 -14.99 -9.39 -0.86
C GLU A 96 -14.94 -10.60 -1.81
N GLY A 97 -14.47 -11.75 -1.33
CA GLY A 97 -14.45 -13.03 -2.05
C GLY A 97 -13.25 -13.22 -2.99
N SER A 98 -12.31 -12.28 -3.07
CA SER A 98 -11.07 -12.46 -3.85
C SER A 98 -10.19 -13.56 -3.25
N TYR A 99 -10.22 -13.73 -1.93
CA TYR A 99 -9.51 -14.82 -1.26
C TYR A 99 -10.00 -16.20 -1.70
N THR A 100 -11.32 -16.41 -1.77
CA THR A 100 -11.90 -17.68 -2.24
C THR A 100 -11.66 -17.90 -3.74
N GLN A 101 -11.56 -16.83 -4.54
CA GLN A 101 -11.22 -16.95 -5.96
C GLN A 101 -9.79 -17.47 -6.17
N THR A 102 -8.84 -17.01 -5.33
CA THR A 102 -7.45 -17.48 -5.36
C THR A 102 -7.28 -18.84 -4.68
N TYR A 103 -7.99 -19.06 -3.57
CA TYR A 103 -7.92 -20.26 -2.73
C TYR A 103 -9.32 -20.89 -2.56
N PRO A 104 -9.79 -21.72 -3.52
CA PRO A 104 -11.16 -22.25 -3.53
C PRO A 104 -11.54 -23.08 -2.30
N ASP A 105 -10.57 -23.68 -1.61
CA ASP A 105 -10.77 -24.48 -0.39
C ASP A 105 -11.17 -23.64 0.84
N ILE A 106 -11.00 -22.31 0.75
CA ILE A 106 -11.33 -21.33 1.79
C ILE A 106 -12.61 -20.61 1.36
N THR A 107 -13.73 -21.32 1.50
CA THR A 107 -15.07 -20.88 1.14
C THR A 107 -15.53 -19.66 1.95
N ARG A 108 -16.54 -18.94 1.44
CA ARG A 108 -17.09 -17.75 2.12
C ARG A 108 -18.30 -18.10 3.00
N ASP A 109 -18.08 -19.04 3.91
CA ASP A 109 -19.04 -19.60 4.87
C ASP A 109 -18.32 -20.01 6.17
N ALA A 110 -19.04 -20.64 7.11
CA ALA A 110 -18.51 -21.04 8.41
C ALA A 110 -17.27 -21.96 8.33
N GLU A 111 -17.24 -22.90 7.37
CA GLU A 111 -16.12 -23.82 7.21
C GLU A 111 -14.88 -23.07 6.73
N GLY A 112 -15.03 -22.23 5.70
CA GLY A 112 -13.91 -21.45 5.19
C GLY A 112 -13.45 -20.37 6.16
N MET A 113 -14.35 -19.77 6.95
CA MET A 113 -13.98 -18.87 8.05
C MET A 113 -13.11 -19.58 9.11
N ALA A 114 -13.47 -20.81 9.50
CA ALA A 114 -12.67 -21.60 10.43
C ALA A 114 -11.28 -21.93 9.86
N LYS A 115 -11.20 -22.29 8.57
CA LYS A 115 -9.91 -22.51 7.88
C LYS A 115 -9.09 -21.22 7.82
N LEU A 116 -9.70 -20.09 7.46
CA LEU A 116 -9.09 -18.76 7.43
C LEU A 116 -8.47 -18.43 8.79
N PHE A 117 -9.21 -18.64 9.87
CA PHE A 117 -8.72 -18.38 11.22
C PHE A 117 -7.54 -19.29 11.56
N ARG A 118 -7.72 -20.60 11.37
CA ARG A 118 -6.72 -21.60 11.75
C ARG A 118 -5.40 -21.43 11.01
N GLN A 119 -5.42 -21.14 9.71
CA GLN A 119 -4.21 -21.09 8.89
C GLN A 119 -3.32 -19.87 9.16
N PHE A 120 -3.87 -18.77 9.69
CA PHE A 120 -3.11 -17.55 9.92
C PHE A 120 -1.96 -17.77 10.92
N SER A 121 -0.71 -17.48 10.52
CA SER A 121 0.49 -17.65 11.34
C SER A 121 0.63 -19.05 11.96
N PHE A 122 0.18 -20.08 11.24
CA PHE A 122 0.18 -21.47 11.69
C PHE A 122 1.19 -22.29 10.87
N PRO A 123 1.81 -23.35 11.42
CA PRO A 123 2.67 -24.23 10.64
C PRO A 123 1.96 -24.81 9.40
N GLY A 124 2.47 -24.53 8.21
CA GLY A 124 1.86 -24.91 6.94
C GLY A 124 0.66 -24.06 6.51
N GLY A 125 0.39 -22.95 7.20
CA GLY A 125 -0.60 -21.96 6.83
C GLY A 125 0.02 -20.71 6.20
N VAL A 126 -0.59 -19.54 6.43
CA VAL A 126 -0.20 -18.28 5.78
C VAL A 126 0.63 -17.37 6.69
N PRO A 127 1.47 -16.48 6.12
CA PRO A 127 2.30 -15.53 6.89
C PRO A 127 1.48 -14.53 7.73
N SER A 128 2.16 -13.86 8.67
CA SER A 128 1.55 -12.81 9.51
C SER A 128 1.45 -11.44 8.83
N HIS A 129 2.16 -11.26 7.71
CA HIS A 129 2.26 -10.00 6.97
C HIS A 129 1.38 -10.02 5.71
N VAL A 130 1.28 -8.88 5.01
CA VAL A 130 0.61 -8.77 3.69
C VAL A 130 1.48 -9.38 2.58
N ALA A 131 1.87 -10.64 2.77
CA ALA A 131 2.82 -11.39 1.93
C ALA A 131 2.34 -11.53 0.47
N PRO A 132 3.21 -11.96 -0.47
CA PRO A 132 2.86 -12.12 -1.88
C PRO A 132 1.66 -13.04 -2.13
N GLU A 133 1.44 -14.01 -1.24
CA GLU A 133 0.30 -14.93 -1.27
C GLU A 133 -1.04 -14.25 -0.94
N THR A 134 -1.03 -13.00 -0.44
CA THR A 134 -2.23 -12.24 -0.11
C THR A 134 -2.79 -11.58 -1.37
N PRO A 135 -4.02 -11.92 -1.81
CA PRO A 135 -4.64 -11.28 -2.97
C PRO A 135 -4.71 -9.75 -2.78
N GLY A 136 -4.28 -8.99 -3.79
CA GLY A 136 -4.21 -7.53 -3.73
C GLY A 136 -2.87 -6.95 -3.25
N SER A 137 -1.91 -7.78 -2.83
CA SER A 137 -0.61 -7.29 -2.36
C SER A 137 0.39 -7.08 -3.49
N ILE A 138 1.10 -5.95 -3.45
CA ILE A 138 2.38 -5.73 -4.16
C ILE A 138 3.49 -5.28 -3.19
N HIS A 139 3.23 -5.34 -1.88
CA HIS A 139 4.11 -4.78 -0.86
C HIS A 139 3.84 -5.49 0.46
N GLU A 140 4.82 -6.27 0.93
CA GLU A 140 4.67 -7.07 2.15
C GLU A 140 4.65 -6.22 3.43
N GLY A 141 5.37 -5.09 3.45
CA GLY A 141 5.45 -4.19 4.60
C GLY A 141 6.02 -4.85 5.86
N GLY A 142 6.90 -5.84 5.70
CA GLY A 142 7.69 -6.45 6.77
C GLY A 142 8.90 -5.58 7.14
N GLU A 143 9.78 -5.33 6.16
CA GLU A 143 10.78 -4.26 6.28
C GLU A 143 10.14 -2.92 5.90
N LEU A 144 9.99 -2.07 6.91
CA LEU A 144 9.26 -0.81 6.83
C LEU A 144 10.09 0.26 6.08
N GLY A 145 9.41 1.09 5.29
CA GLY A 145 9.97 2.32 4.73
C GLY A 145 9.72 2.54 3.23
N TYR A 146 9.30 1.51 2.50
CA TYR A 146 9.22 1.56 1.03
C TYR A 146 7.82 1.81 0.49
N SER A 147 6.80 1.84 1.36
CA SER A 147 5.39 1.89 0.95
C SER A 147 5.09 3.03 -0.03
N LEU A 148 5.51 4.25 0.32
CA LEU A 148 5.25 5.42 -0.51
C LEU A 148 6.04 5.38 -1.83
N ALA A 149 7.31 4.94 -1.82
CA ALA A 149 8.08 4.77 -3.05
C ALA A 149 7.44 3.74 -3.99
N HIS A 150 7.00 2.59 -3.47
CA HIS A 150 6.30 1.57 -4.24
C HIS A 150 4.97 2.11 -4.79
N ALA A 151 4.23 2.88 -3.98
CA ALA A 151 2.96 3.46 -4.42
C ALA A 151 3.13 4.44 -5.59
N TYR A 152 4.15 5.30 -5.56
CA TYR A 152 4.47 6.15 -6.71
C TYR A 152 4.93 5.31 -7.90
N GLY A 153 5.82 4.34 -7.70
CA GLY A 153 6.27 3.43 -8.76
C GLY A 153 5.11 2.75 -9.51
N ALA A 154 4.11 2.28 -8.76
CA ALA A 154 2.89 1.67 -9.28
C ALA A 154 1.98 2.64 -10.04
N ALA A 155 1.96 3.91 -9.65
CA ALA A 155 1.13 4.95 -10.27
C ALA A 155 1.76 5.53 -11.56
N LEU A 156 3.08 5.48 -11.71
CA LEU A 156 3.75 5.98 -12.92
C LEU A 156 3.15 5.35 -14.18
N ASP A 157 3.07 6.11 -15.27
CA ASP A 157 2.45 5.84 -16.58
C ASP A 157 1.15 4.98 -16.53
N ASN A 158 0.37 5.14 -15.47
CA ASN A 158 -0.89 4.44 -15.27
C ASN A 158 -1.99 5.47 -14.93
N PRO A 159 -2.43 6.28 -15.91
CA PRO A 159 -3.12 7.55 -15.68
C PRO A 159 -4.45 7.43 -14.93
N ASP A 160 -5.10 6.27 -15.01
CA ASP A 160 -6.41 6.04 -14.41
C ASP A 160 -6.34 5.29 -13.07
N LEU A 161 -5.15 4.85 -12.65
CA LEU A 161 -4.96 4.13 -11.40
C LEU A 161 -4.87 5.09 -10.20
N LEU A 162 -5.72 4.85 -9.20
CA LEU A 162 -5.56 5.38 -7.85
C LEU A 162 -4.75 4.39 -7.00
N VAL A 163 -3.62 4.83 -6.45
CA VAL A 163 -2.86 4.07 -5.46
C VAL A 163 -3.04 4.69 -4.08
N ALA A 164 -3.88 4.06 -3.25
CA ALA A 164 -3.94 4.41 -1.84
C ALA A 164 -2.71 3.85 -1.11
N CYS A 165 -2.04 4.66 -0.29
CA CYS A 165 -0.84 4.23 0.43
C CYS A 165 -1.01 4.48 1.92
N VAL A 166 -1.29 3.43 2.69
CA VAL A 166 -1.36 3.54 4.15
C VAL A 166 0.05 3.51 4.72
N ILE A 167 0.42 4.54 5.45
CA ILE A 167 1.76 4.76 5.99
C ILE A 167 1.71 4.64 7.51
N GLY A 168 2.51 3.74 8.08
CA GLY A 168 2.64 3.68 9.53
C GLY A 168 3.33 4.94 10.07
N ASP A 169 2.83 5.53 11.15
CA ASP A 169 3.51 6.65 11.81
C ASP A 169 4.89 6.27 12.39
N GLY A 170 5.09 5.00 12.76
CA GLY A 170 6.42 4.45 13.09
C GLY A 170 7.28 4.17 11.85
N GLU A 171 6.67 3.77 10.73
CA GLU A 171 7.34 3.63 9.43
C GLU A 171 7.88 5.00 8.97
N ALA A 172 7.13 6.07 9.23
CA ALA A 172 7.46 7.45 8.85
C ALA A 172 8.74 8.01 9.49
N GLU A 173 9.30 7.30 10.48
CA GLU A 173 10.59 7.63 11.09
C GLU A 173 11.77 7.03 10.31
N THR A 174 11.53 6.13 9.36
CA THR A 174 12.59 5.51 8.54
C THR A 174 13.12 6.50 7.50
N GLY A 175 14.43 6.42 7.21
CA GLY A 175 15.08 7.24 6.17
C GLY A 175 14.41 7.12 4.79
N PRO A 176 14.15 5.90 4.28
CA PRO A 176 13.49 5.70 2.99
C PRO A 176 12.12 6.37 2.89
N LEU A 177 11.28 6.25 3.92
CA LEU A 177 9.95 6.86 3.88
C LEU A 177 10.00 8.38 4.02
N ALA A 178 10.88 8.91 4.88
CA ALA A 178 11.08 10.35 5.02
C ALA A 178 11.46 11.01 3.69
N ALA A 179 12.34 10.36 2.91
CA ALA A 179 12.69 10.82 1.55
C ALA A 179 11.53 10.65 0.55
N SER A 180 10.70 9.62 0.71
CA SER A 180 9.61 9.29 -0.23
C SER A 180 8.51 10.37 -0.32
N TRP A 181 8.41 11.28 0.66
CA TRP A 181 7.52 12.44 0.55
C TRP A 181 7.91 13.43 -0.57
N HIS A 182 9.10 13.27 -1.16
CA HIS A 182 9.53 14.02 -2.35
C HIS A 182 9.08 13.41 -3.68
N CYS A 183 8.50 12.21 -3.71
CA CYS A 183 8.10 11.55 -4.96
C CYS A 183 7.10 12.36 -5.79
N ASN A 184 6.24 13.20 -5.18
CA ASN A 184 5.34 14.10 -5.89
C ASN A 184 6.05 15.16 -6.77
N LYS A 185 7.37 15.34 -6.65
CA LYS A 185 8.18 16.22 -7.51
C LYS A 185 8.56 15.56 -8.83
N PHE A 186 8.31 14.27 -8.97
CA PHE A 186 8.65 13.44 -10.13
C PHE A 186 7.42 12.77 -10.75
N HIS A 187 6.22 13.20 -10.33
CA HIS A 187 4.94 12.59 -10.67
C HIS A 187 4.14 13.50 -11.60
N ASP A 188 3.92 13.07 -12.83
CA ASP A 188 3.21 13.81 -13.88
C ASP A 188 1.70 13.47 -13.89
N PRO A 189 0.81 14.36 -13.42
CA PRO A 189 -0.63 14.11 -13.41
C PRO A 189 -1.27 13.90 -14.79
N ALA A 190 -0.58 14.25 -15.88
CA ALA A 190 -1.09 14.02 -17.23
C ALA A 190 -1.00 12.53 -17.63
N HIS A 191 0.15 11.90 -17.36
CA HIS A 191 0.45 10.53 -17.81
C HIS A 191 0.47 9.49 -16.68
N ASP A 192 0.73 9.93 -15.45
CA ASP A 192 0.77 9.07 -14.28
C ASP A 192 -0.61 9.09 -13.57
N GLY A 193 -0.85 8.06 -12.76
CA GLY A 193 -2.03 7.92 -11.93
C GLY A 193 -2.03 8.89 -10.76
N ALA A 194 -2.62 8.50 -9.64
CA ALA A 194 -2.60 9.32 -8.44
C ALA A 194 -2.21 8.48 -7.22
N VAL A 195 -1.39 9.06 -6.35
CA VAL A 195 -1.11 8.48 -5.03
C VAL A 195 -1.91 9.25 -3.99
N LEU A 196 -2.68 8.54 -3.17
CA LEU A 196 -3.34 9.08 -1.98
C LEU A 196 -2.65 8.52 -0.72
N PRO A 197 -1.71 9.27 -0.12
CA PRO A 197 -1.10 8.86 1.13
C PRO A 197 -2.11 9.00 2.27
N ILE A 198 -2.14 8.00 3.15
CA ILE A 198 -2.93 7.95 4.37
C ILE A 198 -1.96 7.72 5.52
N LEU A 199 -1.57 8.80 6.20
CA LEU A 199 -0.71 8.72 7.37
C LEU A 199 -1.52 8.17 8.55
N HIS A 200 -1.29 6.90 8.89
CA HIS A 200 -1.94 6.19 9.97
C HIS A 200 -1.27 6.55 11.30
N LEU A 201 -1.72 7.67 11.87
CA LEU A 201 -1.18 8.33 13.06
C LEU A 201 -1.80 7.75 14.33
N ASN A 202 -1.57 6.45 14.59
CA ASN A 202 -2.15 5.77 15.74
C ASN A 202 -1.40 5.96 17.07
N GLY A 203 -0.30 6.71 17.04
CA GLY A 203 0.36 7.23 18.22
C GLY A 203 1.56 6.44 18.69
N TYR A 204 1.74 5.20 18.22
CA TYR A 204 2.71 4.26 18.79
C TYR A 204 3.30 3.30 17.76
N LYS A 205 4.55 2.91 17.99
CA LYS A 205 5.24 1.80 17.33
C LYS A 205 5.27 0.56 18.24
N ILE A 206 6.35 -0.21 18.31
CA ILE A 206 6.38 -1.47 19.06
C ILE A 206 6.25 -1.24 20.57
N ALA A 207 7.09 -0.35 21.11
CA ALA A 207 7.20 -0.11 22.56
C ALA A 207 7.42 1.39 22.89
N ASN A 208 7.08 2.26 21.95
CA ASN A 208 7.31 3.69 22.04
C ASN A 208 6.19 4.47 21.35
N PRO A 209 5.98 5.74 21.71
CA PRO A 209 5.25 6.65 20.85
C PRO A 209 5.99 6.91 19.53
N THR A 210 5.31 7.52 18.57
CA THR A 210 5.88 7.92 17.29
C THR A 210 6.16 9.42 17.23
N VAL A 211 7.21 9.82 16.52
CA VAL A 211 7.63 11.24 16.45
C VAL A 211 6.50 12.10 15.92
N LEU A 212 5.94 11.76 14.75
CA LEU A 212 4.91 12.56 14.10
C LEU A 212 3.61 12.65 14.92
N ALA A 213 3.27 11.61 15.70
CA ALA A 213 2.06 11.66 16.52
C ALA A 213 2.20 12.59 17.74
N ARG A 214 3.44 12.92 18.15
CA ARG A 214 3.74 13.80 19.28
C ARG A 214 4.07 15.24 18.88
N LEU A 215 4.21 15.52 17.59
CA LEU A 215 4.32 16.89 17.11
C LEU A 215 3.03 17.67 17.39
N PRO A 216 3.12 18.97 17.73
CA PRO A 216 2.00 19.88 17.60
C PRO A 216 1.41 19.81 16.19
N GLU A 217 0.09 19.86 16.08
CA GLU A 217 -0.59 19.72 14.78
C GLU A 217 -0.11 20.77 13.75
N ALA A 218 0.17 21.99 14.19
CA ALA A 218 0.70 23.05 13.32
C ALA A 218 2.09 22.71 12.74
N GLU A 219 2.94 21.97 13.46
CA GLU A 219 4.25 21.54 12.96
C GLU A 219 4.09 20.40 11.95
N LEU A 220 3.20 19.45 12.22
CA LEU A 220 2.88 18.38 11.26
C LEU A 220 2.26 18.93 9.97
N ASP A 221 1.33 19.89 10.10
CA ASP A 221 0.72 20.59 8.99
C ASP A 221 1.77 21.34 8.14
N ALA A 222 2.67 22.08 8.80
CA ALA A 222 3.77 22.77 8.11
C ALA A 222 4.72 21.80 7.39
N LEU A 223 5.06 20.67 8.01
CA LEU A 223 5.91 19.64 7.42
C LEU A 223 5.27 19.04 6.14
N LEU A 224 4.02 18.59 6.23
CA LEU A 224 3.32 17.98 5.09
C LEU A 224 3.07 18.99 3.97
N LYS A 225 2.75 20.25 4.29
CA LYS A 225 2.65 21.34 3.31
C LYS A 225 4.01 21.65 2.68
N GLY A 226 5.09 21.59 3.46
CA GLY A 226 6.47 21.72 2.97
C GLY A 226 6.84 20.62 1.97
N TYR A 227 6.36 19.40 2.19
CA TYR A 227 6.42 18.33 1.19
C TYR A 227 5.49 18.52 -0.01
N GLY A 228 4.69 19.60 -0.05
CA GLY A 228 3.81 19.89 -1.17
C GLY A 228 2.50 19.10 -1.15
N HIS A 229 2.05 18.70 0.03
CA HIS A 229 0.75 18.07 0.23
C HIS A 229 -0.28 19.03 0.86
N GLN A 230 -1.56 18.70 0.71
CA GLN A 230 -2.67 19.33 1.41
C GLN A 230 -3.23 18.35 2.46
N PRO A 231 -2.92 18.54 3.76
CA PRO A 231 -3.44 17.68 4.83
C PRO A 231 -4.96 17.76 4.98
N ILE A 232 -5.59 16.60 5.14
CA ILE A 232 -7.00 16.43 5.50
C ILE A 232 -7.04 15.55 6.75
N TYR A 233 -7.37 16.14 7.89
CA TYR A 233 -7.37 15.43 9.17
C TYR A 233 -8.68 14.69 9.41
N VAL A 234 -8.56 13.43 9.84
CA VAL A 234 -9.65 12.58 10.34
C VAL A 234 -9.19 12.08 11.70
N ALA A 235 -9.78 12.60 12.78
CA ALA A 235 -9.30 12.36 14.14
C ALA A 235 -10.46 12.07 15.11
N GLY A 236 -10.29 11.03 15.93
CA GLY A 236 -11.28 10.60 16.91
C GLY A 236 -11.30 9.08 17.10
N ASP A 237 -12.27 8.63 17.87
CA ASP A 237 -12.46 7.23 18.27
C ASP A 237 -13.94 6.80 18.26
N GLU A 238 -14.90 7.73 18.11
CA GLU A 238 -16.32 7.43 17.99
C GLU A 238 -16.68 6.94 16.56
N PRO A 239 -17.07 5.66 16.37
CA PRO A 239 -17.25 5.07 15.04
C PRO A 239 -18.14 5.87 14.08
N HIS A 240 -19.30 6.34 14.56
CA HIS A 240 -20.25 7.05 13.71
C HIS A 240 -19.67 8.36 13.14
N GLU A 241 -19.05 9.16 14.01
CA GLU A 241 -18.43 10.43 13.61
C GLU A 241 -17.22 10.19 12.71
N MET A 242 -16.42 9.17 13.04
CA MET A 242 -15.27 8.77 12.25
C MET A 242 -15.67 8.32 10.84
N HIS A 243 -16.72 7.49 10.69
CA HIS A 243 -17.20 7.09 9.36
C HIS A 243 -17.65 8.30 8.52
N GLN A 244 -18.36 9.27 9.11
CA GLN A 244 -18.72 10.51 8.39
C GLN A 244 -17.49 11.32 7.98
N ALA A 245 -16.54 11.51 8.91
CA ALA A 245 -15.34 12.28 8.66
C ALA A 245 -14.45 11.64 7.58
N MET A 246 -14.26 10.32 7.63
CA MET A 246 -13.46 9.61 6.64
C MET A 246 -14.10 9.60 5.27
N ALA A 247 -15.42 9.42 5.17
CA ALA A 247 -16.13 9.49 3.91
C ALA A 247 -15.95 10.88 3.25
N ALA A 248 -16.17 11.95 4.02
CA ALA A 248 -15.97 13.32 3.54
C ALA A 248 -14.51 13.61 3.18
N ALA A 249 -13.54 13.06 3.93
CA ALA A 249 -12.12 13.23 3.65
C ALA A 249 -11.69 12.55 2.36
N MET A 250 -12.09 11.29 2.15
CA MET A 250 -11.79 10.57 0.91
C MET A 250 -12.48 11.22 -0.29
N ASP A 251 -13.74 11.64 -0.18
CA ASP A 251 -14.42 12.32 -1.28
C ASP A 251 -13.73 13.62 -1.66
N ARG A 252 -13.34 14.43 -0.66
CA ARG A 252 -12.59 15.66 -0.89
C ARG A 252 -11.23 15.39 -1.53
N ALA A 253 -10.52 14.36 -1.07
CA ALA A 253 -9.23 13.98 -1.63
C ALA A 253 -9.36 13.55 -3.10
N LEU A 254 -10.36 12.74 -3.43
CA LEU A 254 -10.59 12.24 -4.78
C LEU A 254 -11.09 13.33 -5.73
N ASP A 255 -11.94 14.24 -5.28
CA ASP A 255 -12.34 15.41 -6.06
C ASP A 255 -11.14 16.30 -6.37
N ARG A 256 -10.22 16.45 -5.40
CA ARG A 256 -8.98 17.20 -5.60
C ARG A 256 -8.03 16.50 -6.57
N ILE A 257 -7.83 15.19 -6.43
CA ILE A 257 -7.02 14.39 -7.36
C ILE A 257 -7.53 14.53 -8.79
N ARG A 258 -8.85 14.36 -8.97
CA ARG A 258 -9.50 14.51 -10.28
C ARG A 258 -9.28 15.90 -10.87
N SER A 259 -9.46 16.95 -10.06
CA SER A 259 -9.21 18.33 -10.49
C SER A 259 -7.77 18.57 -10.93
N ILE A 260 -6.78 17.98 -10.23
CA ILE A 260 -5.36 18.08 -10.61
C ILE A 260 -5.11 17.39 -11.96
N GLN A 261 -5.63 16.18 -12.14
CA GLN A 261 -5.49 15.41 -13.38
C GLN A 261 -6.20 16.09 -14.56
N GLU A 262 -7.43 16.57 -14.37
CA GLU A 262 -8.19 17.29 -15.41
C GLU A 262 -7.47 18.58 -15.84
N ALA A 263 -6.94 19.36 -14.90
CA ALA A 263 -6.16 20.56 -15.22
C ALA A 263 -4.90 20.22 -16.02
N ALA A 264 -4.17 19.18 -15.62
CA ALA A 264 -2.95 18.73 -16.29
C ALA A 264 -3.21 18.17 -17.70
N ARG A 265 -4.36 17.53 -17.92
CA ARG A 265 -4.77 16.94 -19.21
C ARG A 265 -5.49 17.93 -20.13
N SER A 266 -5.81 19.12 -19.65
CA SER A 266 -6.46 20.17 -20.45
C SER A 266 -5.52 20.76 -21.50
N ALA A 267 -6.07 21.34 -22.57
CA ALA A 267 -5.29 21.93 -23.66
C ALA A 267 -4.40 23.10 -23.22
N ASP A 268 -4.78 23.80 -22.14
CA ASP A 268 -4.03 24.94 -21.59
C ASP A 268 -2.89 24.48 -20.66
N GLY A 269 -2.90 23.22 -20.23
CA GLY A 269 -1.96 22.66 -19.25
C GLY A 269 -2.10 23.28 -17.85
N ALA A 270 -1.57 22.60 -16.83
CA ALA A 270 -1.56 23.15 -15.47
C ALA A 270 -0.50 24.26 -15.30
N GLN A 271 -0.87 25.37 -14.65
CA GLN A 271 0.07 26.44 -14.29
C GLN A 271 0.80 26.09 -12.99
N GLY A 272 1.78 25.19 -13.08
CA GLY A 272 2.63 24.80 -11.95
C GLY A 272 2.08 23.63 -11.12
N ARG A 273 2.80 23.29 -10.04
CA ARG A 273 2.48 22.13 -9.20
C ARG A 273 1.41 22.47 -8.17
N GLU A 274 0.29 21.77 -8.23
CA GLU A 274 -0.76 21.82 -7.23
C GLU A 274 -0.44 20.90 -6.03
N PRO A 275 -0.81 21.27 -4.78
CA PRO A 275 -0.65 20.38 -3.64
C PRO A 275 -1.55 19.15 -3.73
N TRP A 276 -0.95 17.96 -3.64
CA TRP A 276 -1.67 16.68 -3.62
C TRP A 276 -2.28 16.41 -2.24
N PRO A 277 -3.50 15.85 -2.16
CA PRO A 277 -4.10 15.57 -0.85
C PRO A 277 -3.32 14.49 -0.09
N VAL A 278 -3.29 14.61 1.23
CA VAL A 278 -2.86 13.55 2.16
C VAL A 278 -3.90 13.45 3.27
N ILE A 279 -4.33 12.24 3.60
CA ILE A 279 -5.22 12.03 4.76
C ILE A 279 -4.35 11.74 5.98
N VAL A 280 -4.55 12.49 7.06
CA VAL A 280 -3.96 12.19 8.36
C VAL A 280 -5.03 11.52 9.22
N LEU A 281 -4.94 10.19 9.35
CA LEU A 281 -5.87 9.38 10.12
C LEU A 281 -5.32 9.21 11.54
N ARG A 282 -5.88 9.94 12.50
CA ARG A 282 -5.50 9.90 13.92
C ARG A 282 -6.54 9.13 14.73
N THR A 283 -6.27 7.85 14.95
CA THR A 283 -7.16 6.92 15.69
C THR A 283 -6.37 6.21 16.79
N PRO A 284 -7.01 5.70 17.85
CA PRO A 284 -6.31 4.90 18.86
C PRO A 284 -5.59 3.69 18.26
N LYS A 285 -4.36 3.40 18.71
CA LYS A 285 -3.76 2.09 18.41
C LYS A 285 -4.54 0.97 19.09
N GLY A 286 -4.88 -0.08 18.35
CA GLY A 286 -5.73 -1.17 18.83
C GLY A 286 -7.20 -0.79 19.01
N TRP A 287 -7.67 0.24 18.30
CA TRP A 287 -9.03 0.77 18.34
C TRP A 287 -10.09 -0.33 18.35
N THR A 288 -11.09 -0.23 19.24
CA THR A 288 -12.18 -1.21 19.46
C THR A 288 -11.76 -2.50 20.18
N GLY A 289 -10.48 -2.62 20.54
CA GLY A 289 -9.94 -3.72 21.33
C GLY A 289 -10.20 -3.56 22.84
N PRO A 290 -9.60 -4.42 23.67
CA PRO A 290 -9.67 -4.28 25.12
C PRO A 290 -9.05 -2.94 25.57
N ALA A 291 -9.82 -2.15 26.32
CA ALA A 291 -9.34 -0.88 26.87
C ALA A 291 -8.20 -1.10 27.87
N ALA A 292 -8.31 -2.12 28.73
CA ALA A 292 -7.30 -2.50 29.71
C ALA A 292 -7.26 -4.03 29.91
N VAL A 293 -6.08 -4.53 30.29
CA VAL A 293 -5.84 -5.94 30.64
C VAL A 293 -4.97 -5.95 31.89
N ASP A 294 -5.32 -6.76 32.90
CA ASP A 294 -4.62 -6.81 34.19
C ASP A 294 -4.45 -5.45 34.88
N GLY A 295 -5.40 -4.54 34.68
CA GLY A 295 -5.37 -3.17 35.22
C GLY A 295 -4.47 -2.19 34.45
N GLU A 296 -3.78 -2.64 33.39
CA GLU A 296 -2.93 -1.81 32.54
C GLU A 296 -3.67 -1.36 31.27
N PRO A 297 -3.52 -0.10 30.82
CA PRO A 297 -4.13 0.37 29.58
C PRO A 297 -3.51 -0.32 28.36
N VAL A 298 -4.37 -0.74 27.42
CA VAL A 298 -3.99 -1.46 26.20
C VAL A 298 -4.36 -0.66 24.95
N GLU A 299 -5.63 -0.37 24.73
CA GLU A 299 -6.08 0.53 23.66
C GLU A 299 -5.41 1.91 23.82
N ASN A 300 -5.09 2.53 22.68
CA ASN A 300 -4.35 3.80 22.62
C ASN A 300 -2.99 3.75 23.34
N THR A 301 -2.35 2.58 23.33
CA THR A 301 -0.97 2.40 23.79
C THR A 301 -0.18 1.48 22.86
N TRP A 302 1.13 1.41 23.06
CA TRP A 302 1.99 0.46 22.37
C TRP A 302 1.68 -1.01 22.73
N ARG A 303 1.02 -1.30 23.87
CA ARG A 303 0.69 -2.67 24.30
C ARG A 303 -0.27 -3.38 23.34
N ALA A 304 -1.07 -2.62 22.60
CA ALA A 304 -1.94 -3.18 21.57
C ALA A 304 -1.17 -3.67 20.33
N HIS A 305 0.15 -3.42 20.19
CA HIS A 305 0.87 -3.65 18.94
C HIS A 305 0.83 -5.09 18.42
N GLN A 306 1.15 -6.07 19.26
CA GLN A 306 1.10 -7.49 18.90
C GLN A 306 -0.23 -8.11 19.32
N VAL A 307 -0.21 -8.98 20.33
CA VAL A 307 -1.37 -9.71 20.85
C VAL A 307 -1.76 -9.09 22.20
N PRO A 308 -2.87 -8.32 22.29
CA PRO A 308 -3.23 -7.59 23.50
C PRO A 308 -3.61 -8.50 24.69
N LEU A 309 -4.12 -9.70 24.43
CA LEU A 309 -4.45 -10.71 25.45
C LEU A 309 -3.49 -11.89 25.30
N SER A 310 -2.52 -12.03 26.20
CA SER A 310 -1.62 -13.20 26.23
C SER A 310 -2.13 -14.26 27.22
N GLY A 311 -1.71 -15.52 27.06
CA GLY A 311 -2.09 -16.60 28.01
C GLY A 311 -3.59 -16.91 28.07
N VAL A 312 -4.35 -16.58 27.02
CA VAL A 312 -5.81 -16.75 26.95
C VAL A 312 -6.25 -18.20 27.17
N ARG A 313 -5.41 -19.16 26.76
CA ARG A 313 -5.70 -20.59 26.88
C ARG A 313 -5.59 -21.09 28.33
N GLU A 314 -4.74 -20.47 29.14
CA GLU A 314 -4.45 -20.86 30.52
C GLU A 314 -5.15 -19.98 31.56
N ASN A 315 -5.63 -18.79 31.18
CA ASN A 315 -6.27 -17.83 32.08
C ASN A 315 -7.77 -17.66 31.75
N PRO A 316 -8.69 -18.18 32.60
CA PRO A 316 -10.13 -18.06 32.39
C PRO A 316 -10.64 -16.62 32.28
N ASP A 317 -10.03 -15.65 32.98
CA ASP A 317 -10.43 -14.25 32.89
C ASP A 317 -10.04 -13.66 31.52
N HIS A 318 -8.88 -14.02 30.98
CA HIS A 318 -8.47 -13.60 29.64
C HIS A 318 -9.31 -14.27 28.56
N LEU A 319 -9.72 -15.52 28.75
CA LEU A 319 -10.64 -16.22 27.86
C LEU A 319 -11.99 -15.51 27.80
N ARG A 320 -12.54 -15.13 28.96
CA ARG A 320 -13.78 -14.35 29.05
C ARG A 320 -13.63 -12.98 28.38
N LEU A 321 -12.52 -12.27 28.61
CA LEU A 321 -12.25 -10.98 27.94
C LEU A 321 -12.18 -11.10 26.42
N LEU A 322 -11.57 -12.18 25.90
CA LEU A 322 -11.55 -12.46 24.46
C LEU A 322 -12.97 -12.71 23.93
N GLU A 323 -13.78 -13.50 24.63
CA GLU A 323 -15.15 -13.75 24.24
C GLU A 323 -15.99 -12.47 24.23
N GLU A 324 -15.90 -11.65 25.29
CA GLU A 324 -16.55 -10.34 25.37
C GLU A 324 -16.14 -9.42 24.22
N TRP A 325 -14.84 -9.40 23.89
CA TRP A 325 -14.32 -8.60 22.79
C TRP A 325 -14.83 -9.09 21.42
N LEU A 326 -14.79 -10.39 21.12
CA LEU A 326 -15.33 -10.89 19.86
C LEU A 326 -16.84 -10.65 19.75
N ARG A 327 -17.58 -10.82 20.85
CA ARG A 327 -19.04 -10.57 20.89
C ARG A 327 -19.40 -9.09 20.79
N SER A 328 -18.51 -8.16 21.14
CA SER A 328 -18.79 -6.72 21.01
C SER A 328 -19.02 -6.29 19.56
N TYR A 329 -18.46 -7.04 18.60
CA TYR A 329 -18.71 -6.84 17.17
C TYR A 329 -20.09 -7.32 16.71
N ARG A 330 -20.81 -8.11 17.53
CA ARG A 330 -22.12 -8.71 17.25
C ARG A 330 -22.11 -9.56 15.97
N PRO A 331 -21.30 -10.62 15.89
CA PRO A 331 -21.13 -11.43 14.68
C PRO A 331 -22.45 -12.01 14.13
N GLU A 332 -23.45 -12.22 14.98
CA GLU A 332 -24.80 -12.66 14.61
C GLU A 332 -25.58 -11.66 13.73
N GLU A 333 -25.19 -10.38 13.72
CA GLU A 333 -25.72 -9.37 12.79
C GLU A 333 -24.94 -9.34 11.46
N LEU A 334 -23.72 -9.89 11.45
CA LEU A 334 -22.74 -9.75 10.38
C LEU A 334 -22.65 -10.97 9.48
N PHE A 335 -22.95 -12.15 10.03
CA PHE A 335 -22.91 -13.43 9.33
C PHE A 335 -24.22 -14.18 9.53
N ASP A 336 -24.69 -14.87 8.48
CA ASP A 336 -25.86 -15.74 8.56
C ASP A 336 -25.58 -17.05 9.33
N ALA A 337 -26.60 -17.91 9.47
CA ALA A 337 -26.48 -19.17 10.19
C ALA A 337 -25.48 -20.15 9.54
N GLU A 338 -25.21 -19.97 8.24
CA GLU A 338 -24.22 -20.72 7.46
C GLU A 338 -22.83 -20.05 7.50
N GLY A 339 -22.66 -18.93 8.19
CA GLY A 339 -21.41 -18.18 8.34
C GLY A 339 -21.03 -17.31 7.14
N ARG A 340 -21.99 -17.04 6.24
CA ARG A 340 -21.78 -16.17 5.08
C ARG A 340 -21.97 -14.70 5.48
N PRO A 341 -21.18 -13.76 4.94
CA PRO A 341 -21.38 -12.33 5.19
C PRO A 341 -22.80 -11.89 4.79
N SER A 342 -23.45 -11.09 5.64
CA SER A 342 -24.77 -10.54 5.35
C SER A 342 -24.72 -9.55 4.19
N GLU A 343 -25.86 -9.31 3.54
CA GLU A 343 -25.97 -8.33 2.43
C GLU A 343 -25.47 -6.95 2.86
N GLN A 344 -25.76 -6.53 4.09
CA GLN A 344 -25.30 -5.26 4.64
C GLN A 344 -23.77 -5.17 4.77
N VAL A 345 -23.09 -6.28 5.11
CA VAL A 345 -21.63 -6.33 5.22
C VAL A 345 -20.96 -6.19 3.85
N VAL A 346 -21.56 -6.73 2.80
CA VAL A 346 -20.96 -6.70 1.45
C VAL A 346 -21.49 -5.57 0.56
N SER A 347 -22.45 -4.76 1.02
CA SER A 347 -23.10 -3.76 0.16
C SER A 347 -22.15 -2.65 -0.32
N CYS A 348 -21.08 -2.36 0.43
CA CYS A 348 -20.07 -1.37 0.04
C CYS A 348 -18.90 -1.98 -0.75
N VAL A 349 -18.91 -3.29 -1.01
CA VAL A 349 -17.81 -3.98 -1.68
C VAL A 349 -17.97 -3.82 -3.20
N PRO A 350 -16.91 -3.41 -3.94
CA PRO A 350 -16.93 -3.36 -5.40
C PRO A 350 -17.14 -4.75 -6.03
N GLU A 351 -17.49 -4.79 -7.31
CA GLU A 351 -17.61 -6.05 -8.06
C GLU A 351 -16.38 -6.34 -8.93
N GLY A 352 -16.22 -7.61 -9.32
CA GLY A 352 -15.25 -8.03 -10.34
C GLY A 352 -13.80 -7.65 -10.01
N GLU A 353 -13.11 -7.06 -10.99
CA GLU A 353 -11.71 -6.63 -10.90
C GLU A 353 -11.53 -5.26 -10.21
N ARG A 354 -12.61 -4.58 -9.80
CA ARG A 354 -12.52 -3.34 -9.02
C ARG A 354 -12.18 -3.58 -7.55
N ARG A 355 -12.41 -4.79 -7.05
CA ARG A 355 -12.07 -5.21 -5.68
C ARG A 355 -10.56 -5.12 -5.44
N LEU A 356 -10.14 -4.66 -4.27
CA LEU A 356 -8.72 -4.44 -3.97
C LEU A 356 -7.90 -5.72 -4.03
N GLY A 357 -8.46 -6.86 -3.66
CA GLY A 357 -7.82 -8.18 -3.75
C GLY A 357 -7.89 -8.83 -5.14
N ALA A 358 -8.67 -8.27 -6.08
CA ALA A 358 -8.85 -8.81 -7.43
C ALA A 358 -8.32 -7.89 -8.55
N THR A 359 -7.89 -6.68 -8.22
CA THR A 359 -7.33 -5.71 -9.18
C THR A 359 -6.16 -6.32 -9.96
N PRO A 360 -6.14 -6.24 -11.30
CA PRO A 360 -5.07 -6.82 -12.10
C PRO A 360 -3.73 -6.10 -11.84
N HIS A 361 -3.76 -4.87 -11.32
CA HIS A 361 -2.56 -4.12 -10.93
C HIS A 361 -1.82 -4.75 -9.74
N ALA A 362 -2.50 -5.55 -8.91
CA ALA A 362 -1.87 -6.34 -7.86
C ALA A 362 -1.31 -7.68 -8.34
N ASN A 363 -1.50 -8.01 -9.63
CA ASN A 363 -0.94 -9.18 -10.28
C ASN A 363 -0.36 -8.75 -11.64
N GLY A 364 0.65 -7.90 -11.59
CA GLY A 364 1.20 -7.21 -12.77
C GLY A 364 1.68 -8.15 -13.88
N GLY A 365 2.00 -9.41 -13.57
CA GLY A 365 2.30 -10.44 -14.58
C GLY A 365 1.18 -10.64 -15.61
N ARG A 366 -0.08 -10.38 -15.25
CA ARG A 366 -1.23 -10.38 -16.17
C ARG A 366 -1.23 -9.20 -17.14
N LEU A 367 -0.56 -8.11 -16.76
CA LEU A 367 -0.46 -6.86 -17.53
C LEU A 367 0.84 -6.76 -18.34
N THR A 368 1.86 -7.55 -17.98
CA THR A 368 3.18 -7.52 -18.59
C THR A 368 3.15 -7.82 -20.09
N ARG A 369 3.73 -6.90 -20.87
CA ARG A 369 3.90 -7.03 -22.32
C ARG A 369 5.37 -7.05 -22.68
N ARG A 370 5.77 -7.91 -23.62
CA ARG A 370 7.17 -8.00 -24.10
C ARG A 370 7.66 -6.64 -24.62
N LEU A 371 8.89 -6.25 -24.27
CA LEU A 371 9.54 -5.06 -24.81
C LEU A 371 9.93 -5.24 -26.29
N PRO A 372 9.82 -4.19 -27.11
CA PRO A 372 10.24 -4.22 -28.51
C PRO A 372 11.77 -4.06 -28.61
N VAL A 373 12.51 -5.04 -28.11
CA VAL A 373 13.99 -4.98 -28.15
C VAL A 373 14.47 -5.21 -29.59
N PRO A 374 15.18 -4.25 -30.20
CA PRO A 374 15.73 -4.40 -31.56
C PRO A 374 16.82 -5.50 -31.61
N PRO A 375 17.18 -6.00 -32.81
CA PRO A 375 18.33 -6.89 -32.98
C PRO A 375 19.60 -6.30 -32.37
N LEU A 376 20.30 -7.07 -31.53
CA LEU A 376 21.46 -6.60 -30.79
C LEU A 376 22.65 -6.26 -31.70
N GLU A 377 22.68 -6.83 -32.90
CA GLU A 377 23.69 -6.59 -33.92
C GLU A 377 23.74 -5.11 -34.36
N HIS A 378 22.62 -4.37 -34.22
CA HIS A 378 22.57 -2.94 -34.50
C HIS A 378 23.45 -2.10 -33.57
N PHE A 379 23.75 -2.62 -32.37
CA PHE A 379 24.54 -1.95 -31.34
C PHE A 379 25.90 -2.64 -31.13
N ALA A 380 26.17 -3.73 -31.84
CA ALA A 380 27.38 -4.51 -31.66
C ALA A 380 28.62 -3.71 -32.06
N VAL A 381 29.63 -3.75 -31.20
CA VAL A 381 30.94 -3.21 -31.52
C VAL A 381 31.67 -4.19 -32.43
N THR A 382 32.18 -3.70 -33.55
CA THR A 382 33.06 -4.49 -34.41
C THR A 382 34.41 -4.67 -33.73
N VAL A 383 34.77 -5.92 -33.44
CA VAL A 383 36.05 -6.29 -32.80
C VAL A 383 36.82 -7.22 -33.72
N ASP A 384 37.71 -6.66 -34.53
CA ASP A 384 38.55 -7.45 -35.46
C ASP A 384 39.61 -8.28 -34.72
N LYS A 385 40.14 -7.76 -33.60
CA LYS A 385 41.15 -8.41 -32.76
C LYS A 385 40.89 -8.10 -31.26
N PRO A 386 41.05 -9.08 -30.35
CA PRO A 386 40.90 -8.83 -28.92
C PRO A 386 41.87 -7.77 -28.39
N GLY A 387 41.37 -6.80 -27.61
CA GLY A 387 42.18 -5.81 -26.91
C GLY A 387 42.77 -4.69 -27.78
N THR A 388 42.33 -4.53 -29.03
CA THR A 388 42.89 -3.51 -29.95
C THR A 388 42.07 -2.24 -30.07
N THR A 389 40.86 -2.20 -29.52
CA THR A 389 39.95 -1.05 -29.58
C THR A 389 39.45 -0.70 -28.18
N LEU A 390 39.13 0.59 -27.98
CA LEU A 390 38.60 1.14 -26.74
C LEU A 390 37.15 1.56 -26.96
N HIS A 391 36.28 1.16 -26.03
CA HIS A 391 34.85 1.47 -26.07
C HIS A 391 34.35 1.73 -24.65
N GLU A 392 33.25 2.48 -24.53
CA GLU A 392 32.50 2.65 -23.29
C GLU A 392 31.24 1.76 -23.38
N PRO A 393 31.21 0.56 -22.77
CA PRO A 393 30.10 -0.39 -22.92
C PRO A 393 28.74 0.20 -22.52
N THR A 394 28.73 1.03 -21.48
CA THR A 394 27.51 1.69 -21.02
C THR A 394 26.98 2.74 -22.00
N ARG A 395 27.84 3.40 -22.78
CA ARG A 395 27.39 4.30 -23.86
C ARG A 395 26.65 3.53 -24.96
N ILE A 396 27.12 2.33 -25.28
CA ILE A 396 26.46 1.43 -26.24
C ILE A 396 25.13 0.92 -25.67
N ALA A 397 25.11 0.54 -24.39
CA ALA A 397 23.87 0.17 -23.71
C ALA A 397 22.87 1.34 -23.67
N GLY A 398 23.35 2.57 -23.43
CA GLY A 398 22.53 3.79 -23.48
C GLY A 398 21.82 3.97 -24.81
N ALA A 399 22.50 3.72 -25.93
CA ALA A 399 21.88 3.78 -27.26
C ALA A 399 20.78 2.71 -27.45
N LEU A 400 21.00 1.48 -26.96
CA LEU A 400 19.97 0.44 -26.97
C LEU A 400 18.74 0.83 -26.12
N LEU A 401 18.99 1.34 -24.91
CA LEU A 401 17.92 1.77 -24.01
C LEU A 401 17.14 2.96 -24.58
N ALA A 402 17.81 3.90 -25.25
CA ALA A 402 17.18 5.00 -25.98
C ALA A 402 16.27 4.49 -27.10
N GLN A 403 16.70 3.46 -27.85
CA GLN A 403 15.85 2.85 -28.87
C GLN A 403 14.61 2.17 -28.26
N VAL A 404 14.77 1.39 -27.18
CA VAL A 404 13.62 0.79 -26.46
C VAL A 404 12.68 1.88 -25.91
N MET A 405 13.24 2.97 -25.37
CA MET A 405 12.48 4.12 -24.88
C MET A 405 11.69 4.77 -26.03
N ALA A 406 12.28 4.97 -27.20
CA ALA A 406 11.60 5.50 -28.38
C ALA A 406 10.48 4.57 -28.88
N ASP A 407 10.76 3.27 -29.01
CA ASP A 407 9.81 2.26 -29.48
C ASP A 407 8.65 2.02 -28.51
N THR A 408 8.81 2.45 -27.26
CA THR A 408 7.77 2.40 -26.22
C THR A 408 7.09 3.75 -25.97
N ALA A 409 7.37 4.80 -26.75
CA ALA A 409 6.87 6.17 -26.48
C ALA A 409 5.36 6.29 -26.32
N GLN A 410 4.58 5.51 -27.08
CA GLN A 410 3.12 5.50 -26.99
C GLN A 410 2.59 4.62 -25.84
N ARG A 411 3.22 3.46 -25.60
CA ARG A 411 2.80 2.51 -24.54
C ARG A 411 3.29 2.89 -23.14
N ARG A 412 4.33 3.73 -23.06
CA ARG A 412 4.94 4.30 -21.86
C ARG A 412 5.21 3.26 -20.74
N ASP A 413 5.72 2.09 -21.09
CA ASP A 413 5.99 1.01 -20.13
C ASP A 413 7.46 0.60 -20.04
N PHE A 414 8.32 1.57 -20.32
CA PHE A 414 9.74 1.52 -20.03
C PHE A 414 10.18 2.83 -19.38
N ARG A 415 10.85 2.75 -18.22
CA ARG A 415 11.50 3.87 -17.54
C ARG A 415 12.93 3.55 -17.12
N VAL A 416 13.72 4.60 -16.97
CA VAL A 416 15.06 4.53 -16.38
C VAL A 416 15.09 5.38 -15.12
N VAL A 417 15.67 4.85 -14.06
CA VAL A 417 15.84 5.54 -12.78
C VAL A 417 17.32 5.54 -12.39
N GLY A 418 17.80 6.63 -11.81
CA GLY A 418 19.20 6.75 -11.39
C GLY A 418 19.38 7.77 -10.28
N PRO A 419 20.34 7.58 -9.35
CA PRO A 419 20.45 8.43 -8.19
C PRO A 419 21.29 9.69 -8.50
N ASP A 420 20.87 10.48 -9.48
CA ASP A 420 21.65 11.60 -10.08
C ASP A 420 22.92 11.13 -10.82
N GLU A 421 22.83 9.98 -11.50
CA GLU A 421 23.98 9.30 -12.10
C GLU A 421 23.75 8.81 -13.54
N THR A 422 22.57 9.02 -14.14
CA THR A 422 22.25 8.48 -15.48
C THR A 422 23.25 8.98 -16.53
N GLU A 423 23.57 10.27 -16.53
CA GLU A 423 24.58 10.84 -17.42
C GLU A 423 25.99 10.34 -17.06
N SER A 424 26.33 10.32 -15.77
CA SER A 424 27.64 9.90 -15.30
C SER A 424 27.95 8.44 -15.67
N ASN A 425 26.95 7.57 -15.57
CA ASN A 425 26.98 6.18 -16.00
C ASN A 425 26.95 6.00 -17.53
N ARG A 426 27.05 7.09 -18.30
CA ARG A 426 27.07 7.16 -19.77
C ARG A 426 25.78 6.69 -20.44
N LEU A 427 24.63 6.86 -19.78
CA LEU A 427 23.31 6.55 -20.37
C LEU A 427 22.63 7.77 -21.02
N GLY A 428 23.37 8.85 -21.25
CA GLY A 428 22.88 10.14 -21.78
C GLY A 428 22.15 10.10 -23.11
N ALA A 429 22.34 9.06 -23.94
CA ALA A 429 21.59 8.87 -25.18
C ALA A 429 20.06 8.81 -24.95
N LEU A 430 19.62 8.48 -23.73
CA LEU A 430 18.21 8.57 -23.34
C LEU A 430 17.64 10.00 -23.51
N TYR A 431 18.47 11.03 -23.34
CA TYR A 431 18.05 12.43 -23.43
C TYR A 431 17.76 12.91 -24.85
N ASP A 432 18.14 12.12 -25.86
CA ASP A 432 17.80 12.38 -27.27
C ASP A 432 16.33 12.03 -27.59
N VAL A 433 15.71 11.17 -26.77
CA VAL A 433 14.37 10.59 -27.02
C VAL A 433 13.37 10.84 -25.89
N THR A 434 13.83 11.33 -24.73
CA THR A 434 13.00 11.75 -23.61
C THR A 434 13.78 12.73 -22.72
N SER A 435 13.17 13.16 -21.62
CA SER A 435 13.78 14.04 -20.63
C SER A 435 13.77 13.38 -19.26
N LYS A 436 14.49 13.99 -18.31
CA LYS A 436 14.34 13.77 -16.88
C LYS A 436 13.03 14.38 -16.41
N VAL A 437 12.17 13.59 -15.76
CA VAL A 437 10.91 14.10 -15.20
C VAL A 437 11.21 15.03 -14.04
N TRP A 438 10.56 16.20 -14.04
CA TRP A 438 10.73 17.22 -13.02
C TRP A 438 9.48 18.08 -12.94
N GLN A 439 8.87 18.21 -11.75
CA GLN A 439 7.65 19.00 -11.52
C GLN A 439 7.90 20.35 -10.84
N GLU A 440 9.13 20.63 -10.41
CA GLU A 440 9.47 21.88 -9.71
C GLU A 440 9.93 22.97 -10.68
N ARG A 441 10.24 24.15 -10.13
CA ARG A 441 10.83 25.25 -10.92
C ARG A 441 12.10 24.78 -11.64
N THR A 442 12.29 25.25 -12.86
CA THR A 442 13.54 25.14 -13.62
C THR A 442 14.18 26.53 -13.81
N LEU A 443 15.48 26.55 -14.04
CA LEU A 443 16.30 27.69 -14.41
C LEU A 443 16.86 27.50 -15.83
N ASP A 444 17.31 28.58 -16.45
CA ASP A 444 17.86 28.56 -17.82
C ASP A 444 19.12 27.70 -17.97
N THR A 445 19.79 27.37 -16.86
CA THR A 445 20.98 26.51 -16.80
C THR A 445 20.65 25.03 -16.65
N ASP A 446 19.39 24.68 -16.41
CA ASP A 446 19.01 23.29 -16.20
C ASP A 446 18.80 22.57 -17.53
N GLU A 447 19.37 21.37 -17.67
CA GLU A 447 19.38 20.63 -18.94
C GLU A 447 18.50 19.37 -18.88
N HIS A 448 17.84 19.08 -20.00
CA HIS A 448 17.07 17.86 -20.23
C HIS A 448 15.97 17.59 -19.19
N LEU A 449 15.36 18.63 -18.60
CA LEU A 449 14.21 18.50 -17.70
C LEU A 449 12.90 18.76 -18.44
N ALA A 450 11.90 17.91 -18.21
CA ALA A 450 10.53 18.12 -18.67
C ALA A 450 9.50 17.62 -17.66
N ARG A 451 8.26 18.08 -17.79
CA ARG A 451 7.15 17.64 -16.93
C ARG A 451 6.73 16.20 -17.19
N ASP A 452 7.00 15.64 -18.36
CA ASP A 452 6.48 14.33 -18.83
C ASP A 452 7.59 13.31 -19.14
N GLY A 453 8.81 13.57 -18.64
CA GLY A 453 9.99 12.74 -18.87
C GLY A 453 9.85 11.28 -18.41
N ARG A 454 10.68 10.39 -18.97
CA ARG A 454 10.73 8.95 -18.64
C ARG A 454 12.06 8.49 -18.05
N VAL A 455 13.00 9.42 -17.84
CA VAL A 455 14.13 9.23 -16.93
C VAL A 455 13.76 9.89 -15.59
N MET A 456 14.00 9.22 -14.47
CA MET A 456 13.74 9.78 -13.14
C MET A 456 15.02 9.79 -12.32
N GLU A 457 15.36 10.95 -11.75
CA GLU A 457 16.57 11.10 -10.96
C GLU A 457 16.31 11.83 -9.65
N VAL A 458 16.85 11.25 -8.58
CA VAL A 458 16.90 11.84 -7.23
C VAL A 458 18.08 11.21 -6.53
N LEU A 459 18.86 11.97 -5.75
CA LEU A 459 20.01 11.43 -5.02
C LEU A 459 19.57 10.54 -3.83
N SER A 460 18.94 9.42 -4.14
CA SER A 460 18.45 8.41 -3.21
C SER A 460 18.24 7.08 -3.95
N GLU A 461 19.11 6.12 -3.66
CA GLU A 461 19.04 4.77 -4.18
C GLU A 461 17.74 4.08 -3.73
N HIS A 462 17.30 4.34 -2.49
CA HIS A 462 16.03 3.82 -1.96
C HIS A 462 14.82 4.24 -2.81
N LEU A 463 14.76 5.50 -3.26
CA LEU A 463 13.66 5.95 -4.11
C LEU A 463 13.75 5.35 -5.51
N CYS A 464 14.95 5.30 -6.09
CA CYS A 464 15.15 4.69 -7.40
C CYS A 464 14.75 3.21 -7.40
N GLN A 465 15.23 2.45 -6.42
CA GLN A 465 14.86 1.04 -6.25
C GLN A 465 13.36 0.88 -5.98
N GLY A 466 12.79 1.65 -5.05
CA GLY A 466 11.37 1.55 -4.71
C GLY A 466 10.43 1.93 -5.85
N TRP A 467 10.77 2.95 -6.64
CA TRP A 467 10.04 3.28 -7.87
C TRP A 467 10.10 2.12 -8.86
N LEU A 468 11.28 1.56 -9.11
CA LEU A 468 11.43 0.45 -10.05
C LEU A 468 10.68 -0.81 -9.58
N GLU A 469 10.72 -1.14 -8.29
CA GLU A 469 9.97 -2.27 -7.74
C GLU A 469 8.46 -2.06 -7.93
N GLY A 470 7.92 -0.90 -7.55
CA GLY A 470 6.49 -0.59 -7.78
C GLY A 470 6.09 -0.64 -9.26
N TYR A 471 6.96 -0.13 -10.14
CA TYR A 471 6.77 -0.12 -11.60
C TYR A 471 6.74 -1.53 -12.21
N THR A 472 7.63 -2.40 -11.74
CA THR A 472 7.77 -3.77 -12.24
C THR A 472 6.71 -4.71 -11.69
N LEU A 473 6.37 -4.58 -10.40
CA LEU A 473 5.29 -5.36 -9.75
C LEU A 473 3.91 -5.06 -10.36
N THR A 474 3.74 -3.89 -10.99
CA THR A 474 2.53 -3.52 -11.73
C THR A 474 2.60 -3.83 -13.23
N GLY A 475 3.59 -4.62 -13.66
CA GLY A 475 3.64 -5.24 -15.00
C GLY A 475 4.44 -4.48 -16.05
N ARG A 476 5.25 -3.49 -15.67
CA ARG A 476 6.03 -2.67 -16.61
C ARG A 476 7.52 -2.93 -16.44
N HIS A 477 8.36 -2.25 -17.22
CA HIS A 477 9.79 -2.55 -17.32
C HIS A 477 10.65 -1.33 -16.98
N GLY A 478 11.83 -1.55 -16.43
CA GLY A 478 12.77 -0.45 -16.29
C GLY A 478 14.18 -0.90 -15.98
N LEU A 479 15.04 0.09 -15.81
CA LEU A 479 16.43 -0.09 -15.40
C LEU A 479 16.75 0.90 -14.29
N PHE A 480 17.37 0.38 -13.23
CA PHE A 480 18.03 1.19 -12.20
C PHE A 480 19.54 1.08 -12.42
N SER A 481 20.20 2.22 -12.64
CA SER A 481 21.66 2.30 -12.67
C SER A 481 22.18 3.03 -11.44
N CYS A 482 23.26 2.52 -10.84
CA CYS A 482 23.88 3.09 -9.64
C CYS A 482 25.39 2.79 -9.66
N TYR A 483 26.20 3.66 -9.06
CA TYR A 483 27.59 3.35 -8.78
C TYR A 483 27.73 2.08 -7.92
N GLU A 484 28.70 1.25 -8.28
CA GLU A 484 28.90 -0.07 -7.68
C GLU A 484 29.02 -0.03 -6.15
N ALA A 485 29.75 0.95 -5.60
CA ALA A 485 29.93 1.06 -4.15
C ALA A 485 28.64 1.44 -3.41
N PHE A 486 27.71 2.12 -4.08
CA PHE A 486 26.49 2.68 -3.48
C PHE A 486 25.27 1.78 -3.64
N VAL A 487 25.31 0.79 -4.56
CA VAL A 487 24.23 -0.19 -4.70
C VAL A 487 23.94 -0.92 -3.37
N HIS A 488 24.95 -1.03 -2.49
CA HIS A 488 24.80 -1.58 -1.14
C HIS A 488 23.81 -0.83 -0.24
N ILE A 489 23.48 0.43 -0.56
CA ILE A 489 22.45 1.20 0.16
C ILE A 489 21.07 0.52 0.06
N VAL A 490 20.82 -0.23 -1.02
CA VAL A 490 19.55 -0.93 -1.25
C VAL A 490 19.65 -2.45 -1.12
N ASP A 491 20.74 -2.99 -0.55
CA ASP A 491 20.92 -4.43 -0.36
C ASP A 491 19.71 -5.08 0.33
N SER A 492 19.14 -4.42 1.35
CA SER A 492 17.99 -4.95 2.06
C SER A 492 16.71 -4.93 1.21
N MET A 493 16.48 -3.89 0.40
CA MET A 493 15.37 -3.82 -0.55
C MET A 493 15.47 -4.95 -1.58
N VAL A 494 16.65 -5.14 -2.17
CA VAL A 494 16.90 -6.26 -3.10
C VAL A 494 16.65 -7.61 -2.43
N ASN A 495 17.05 -7.79 -1.17
CA ASN A 495 16.75 -9.00 -0.41
C ASN A 495 15.24 -9.21 -0.21
N GLN A 496 14.47 -8.15 0.08
CA GLN A 496 13.01 -8.25 0.19
C GLN A 496 12.37 -8.58 -1.16
N HIS A 497 12.82 -7.95 -2.25
CA HIS A 497 12.31 -8.23 -3.59
C HIS A 497 12.63 -9.67 -4.04
N ILE A 498 13.82 -10.20 -3.73
CA ILE A 498 14.16 -11.61 -4.00
C ILE A 498 13.26 -12.56 -3.19
N LYS A 499 12.97 -12.24 -1.92
CA LYS A 499 12.03 -13.04 -1.10
C LYS A 499 10.62 -13.01 -1.68
N TRP A 500 10.18 -11.84 -2.16
CA TRP A 500 8.91 -11.66 -2.86
C TRP A 500 8.87 -12.59 -4.08
N LEU A 501 9.82 -12.46 -5.01
CA LEU A 501 9.90 -13.25 -6.25
C LEU A 501 10.02 -14.76 -6.01
N LYS A 502 10.65 -15.19 -4.92
CA LYS A 502 10.76 -16.61 -4.56
C LYS A 502 9.41 -17.21 -4.15
N THR A 503 8.50 -16.37 -3.64
CA THR A 503 7.23 -16.78 -3.04
C THR A 503 6.05 -16.54 -3.96
N SER A 504 6.10 -15.48 -4.79
CA SER A 504 5.03 -15.01 -5.69
C SER A 504 4.84 -15.85 -6.95
#